data_AF-A0A1I6MCN7-F1
#
_entry.id   AF-A0A1I6MCN7-F1
#
_cell.length_a   1.000
_cell.length_b   1.000
_cell.length_c   1.000
_cell.angle_alpha   90.00
_cell.angle_beta   90.00
_cell.angle_gamma   90.00
#
_symmetry.space_group_name_H-M   'P 1'
#
loop_
_entity.id
_entity.type
_entity.pdbx_description
1 polymer ?
#
loop_
_entity_poly.entity_id
_entity_poly.type
_entity_poly.pdbx_seq_one_letter_code
_entity_poly.pdbx_strand_id
1 'polypeptide(L)'
;MKRMLGMAVVLGMGFSTGSAQAQSLEEQLRTQLREARGQLQDLQSEQVAWNAQKQGIQGERDQARKELAQAQAELSKLRASTAGGGSELATERGSRQRAEEALQQAQRSGTEAAAKLQTQQARESTLSTELAHATNELNTCGSRNQQLYKVGQEILDAYAHMDMGTVLSARQPFAAAARVKLENAAQGYGDRLYEQRYAPAAAKGKQP
;
A
#
# COMPACT_ATOMS: atom_id res chain seq x y z
N MET A 1 5.10 -64.88 -68.65
CA MET A 1 5.25 -66.34 -68.79
C MET A 1 3.98 -66.85 -69.47
N LYS A 2 4.04 -67.26 -70.76
CA LYS A 2 4.16 -68.67 -71.22
C LYS A 2 2.96 -69.50 -70.70
N ARG A 3 2.09 -70.15 -71.50
CA ARG A 3 2.26 -70.81 -72.82
C ARG A 3 0.91 -71.00 -73.53
N MET A 4 0.97 -71.02 -74.86
CA MET A 4 0.00 -71.63 -75.78
C MET A 4 -0.04 -73.16 -75.65
N LEU A 5 -1.20 -73.76 -75.97
CA LEU A 5 -1.45 -75.00 -76.75
C LEU A 5 -2.95 -75.32 -76.51
N GLY A 6 -3.86 -75.48 -77.48
CA GLY A 6 -3.72 -75.92 -78.86
C GLY A 6 -3.80 -77.45 -78.94
N MET A 7 -5.00 -78.04 -78.94
CA MET A 7 -5.21 -79.37 -79.55
C MET A 7 -6.69 -79.63 -79.86
N ALA A 8 -6.96 -79.83 -81.16
CA ALA A 8 -8.18 -80.38 -81.71
C ALA A 8 -8.20 -81.91 -81.54
N VAL A 9 -9.37 -82.49 -81.28
CA VAL A 9 -9.63 -83.94 -81.44
C VAL A 9 -11.00 -84.14 -82.07
N VAL A 10 -10.94 -84.39 -83.38
CA VAL A 10 -11.59 -85.44 -84.18
C VAL A 10 -12.93 -86.02 -83.70
N LEU A 11 -13.87 -85.87 -84.62
CA LEU A 11 -15.18 -86.47 -84.79
C LEU A 11 -15.14 -88.02 -84.76
N GLY A 12 -15.95 -88.64 -83.92
CA GLY A 12 -16.24 -90.08 -83.92
C GLY A 12 -17.75 -90.30 -83.74
N MET A 13 -18.42 -90.65 -84.83
CA MET A 13 -19.84 -91.03 -84.89
C MET A 13 -20.00 -92.45 -84.30
N GLY A 14 -20.93 -92.63 -83.36
CA GLY A 14 -21.33 -93.97 -82.91
C GLY A 14 -22.20 -93.99 -81.66
N PHE A 15 -23.45 -94.42 -81.85
CA PHE A 15 -24.32 -95.08 -80.86
C PHE A 15 -24.83 -94.30 -79.63
N SER A 16 -26.08 -93.86 -79.75
CA SER A 16 -27.20 -94.11 -78.83
C SER A 16 -26.90 -94.31 -77.33
N THR A 17 -26.69 -93.20 -76.59
CA THR A 17 -27.19 -92.96 -75.21
C THR A 17 -27.07 -91.46 -74.89
N GLY A 18 -28.00 -90.64 -75.37
CA GLY A 18 -27.93 -89.17 -75.25
C GLY A 18 -28.91 -88.51 -74.27
N SER A 19 -29.76 -89.27 -73.58
CA SER A 19 -30.82 -88.70 -72.73
C SER A 19 -30.48 -88.61 -71.24
N ALA A 20 -29.46 -89.32 -70.74
CA ALA A 20 -29.08 -89.28 -69.33
C ALA A 20 -28.08 -88.15 -68.98
N GLN A 21 -27.15 -87.82 -69.89
CA GLN A 21 -26.14 -86.76 -69.66
C GLN A 21 -26.68 -85.34 -69.87
N ALA A 22 -27.72 -85.16 -70.68
CA ALA A 22 -28.40 -83.86 -70.83
C ALA A 22 -29.24 -83.53 -69.59
N GLN A 23 -29.92 -84.52 -69.01
CA GLN A 23 -30.70 -84.36 -67.78
C GLN A 23 -29.81 -84.06 -66.55
N SER A 24 -28.61 -84.64 -66.47
CA SER A 24 -27.67 -84.36 -65.37
C SER A 24 -27.07 -82.95 -65.43
N LEU A 25 -26.79 -82.44 -66.63
CA LEU A 25 -26.29 -81.07 -66.83
C LEU A 25 -27.34 -80.01 -66.49
N GLU A 26 -28.60 -80.26 -66.86
CA GLU A 26 -29.72 -79.38 -66.54
C GLU A 26 -30.00 -79.31 -65.03
N GLU A 27 -29.97 -80.44 -64.32
CA GLU A 27 -30.14 -80.46 -62.86
C GLU A 27 -28.96 -79.81 -62.12
N GLN A 28 -27.74 -79.95 -62.65
CA GLN A 28 -26.56 -79.28 -62.11
C GLN A 28 -26.64 -77.75 -62.32
N LEU A 29 -27.11 -77.27 -63.48
CA LEU A 29 -27.36 -75.85 -63.73
C LEU A 29 -28.47 -75.28 -62.86
N ARG A 30 -29.54 -76.05 -62.61
CA ARG A 30 -30.61 -75.66 -61.68
C ARG A 30 -30.10 -75.56 -60.25
N THR A 31 -29.25 -76.49 -59.83
CA THR A 31 -28.63 -76.49 -58.51
C THR A 31 -27.69 -75.29 -58.35
N GLN A 32 -26.83 -75.02 -59.33
CA GLN A 32 -25.95 -73.84 -59.35
C GLN A 32 -26.75 -72.53 -59.36
N LEU A 33 -27.88 -72.46 -60.07
CA LEU A 33 -28.74 -71.26 -60.07
C LEU A 33 -29.44 -71.06 -58.72
N ARG A 34 -29.88 -72.13 -58.05
CA ARG A 34 -30.45 -72.04 -56.69
C ARG A 34 -29.37 -71.60 -55.70
N GLU A 35 -28.16 -72.14 -55.80
CA GLU A 35 -27.02 -71.77 -54.97
C GLU A 35 -26.60 -70.30 -55.19
N ALA A 36 -26.49 -69.86 -56.45
CA ALA A 36 -26.18 -68.47 -56.77
C ALA A 36 -27.30 -67.50 -56.31
N ARG A 37 -28.57 -67.91 -56.38
CA ARG A 37 -29.69 -67.13 -55.80
C ARG A 37 -29.62 -67.05 -54.29
N GLY A 38 -29.25 -68.14 -53.61
CA GLY A 38 -29.00 -68.15 -52.16
C GLY A 38 -27.87 -67.20 -51.78
N GLN A 39 -26.73 -67.29 -52.47
CA GLN A 39 -25.58 -66.41 -52.26
C GLN A 39 -25.92 -64.93 -52.50
N LEU A 40 -26.72 -64.60 -53.51
CA LEU A 40 -27.17 -63.22 -53.74
C LEU A 40 -28.08 -62.72 -52.62
N GLN A 41 -28.96 -63.56 -52.09
CA GLN A 41 -29.83 -63.22 -50.97
C GLN A 41 -29.03 -63.01 -49.68
N ASP A 42 -28.04 -63.87 -49.42
CA ASP A 42 -27.13 -63.76 -48.28
C ASP A 42 -26.31 -62.47 -48.37
N LEU A 43 -25.68 -62.18 -49.51
CA LEU A 43 -24.93 -60.94 -49.74
C LEU A 43 -25.81 -59.69 -49.62
N GLN A 44 -27.06 -59.76 -50.09
CA GLN A 44 -28.00 -58.65 -49.94
C GLN A 44 -28.35 -58.41 -48.45
N SER A 45 -28.56 -59.48 -47.69
CA SER A 45 -28.81 -59.37 -46.24
C SER A 45 -27.59 -58.81 -45.49
N GLU A 46 -26.39 -59.22 -45.88
CA GLU A 46 -25.14 -58.75 -45.29
C GLU A 46 -24.91 -57.27 -45.62
N GLN A 47 -25.22 -56.84 -46.85
CA GLN A 47 -25.14 -55.44 -47.25
C GLN A 47 -26.09 -54.55 -46.44
N VAL A 48 -27.31 -55.02 -46.16
CA VAL A 48 -28.25 -54.30 -45.28
C VAL A 48 -27.71 -54.22 -43.85
N ALA A 49 -27.17 -55.32 -43.31
CA ALA A 49 -26.58 -55.35 -41.98
C ALA A 49 -25.37 -54.40 -41.85
N TRP A 50 -24.45 -54.40 -42.83
CA TRP A 50 -23.30 -53.50 -42.87
C TRP A 50 -23.72 -52.03 -42.99
N ASN A 51 -24.74 -51.72 -43.79
CA ASN A 51 -25.25 -50.36 -43.90
C ASN A 51 -25.90 -49.89 -42.59
N ALA A 52 -26.65 -50.75 -41.91
CA ALA A 52 -27.22 -50.46 -40.60
C ALA A 52 -26.12 -50.22 -39.56
N GLN A 53 -25.08 -51.07 -39.52
CA GLN A 53 -23.95 -50.90 -38.61
C GLN A 53 -23.17 -49.61 -38.91
N LYS A 54 -22.94 -49.30 -40.19
CA LYS A 54 -22.28 -48.05 -40.60
C LYS A 54 -23.05 -46.82 -40.16
N GLN A 55 -24.38 -46.82 -40.29
CA GLN A 55 -25.23 -45.72 -39.80
C GLN A 55 -25.17 -45.61 -38.27
N GLY A 56 -25.19 -46.73 -37.55
CA GLY A 56 -25.01 -46.77 -36.09
C GLY A 56 -23.70 -46.14 -35.65
N ILE A 57 -22.58 -46.60 -36.20
CA ILE A 57 -21.24 -46.07 -35.90
C ILE A 57 -21.12 -44.60 -36.29
N GLN A 58 -21.72 -44.17 -37.41
CA GLN A 58 -21.74 -42.76 -37.80
C GLN A 58 -22.54 -41.90 -36.81
N GLY A 59 -23.67 -42.40 -36.33
CA GLY A 59 -24.47 -41.75 -35.29
C GLY A 59 -23.70 -41.62 -33.97
N GLU A 60 -23.07 -42.69 -33.50
CA GLU A 60 -22.22 -42.69 -32.30
C GLU A 60 -21.03 -41.73 -32.44
N ARG A 61 -20.36 -41.72 -33.61
CA ARG A 61 -19.27 -40.78 -33.89
C ARG A 61 -19.75 -39.34 -33.85
N ASP A 62 -20.91 -39.05 -34.45
CA ASP A 62 -21.44 -37.69 -34.49
C ASP A 62 -21.92 -37.22 -33.11
N GLN A 63 -22.46 -38.15 -32.30
CA GLN A 63 -22.78 -37.89 -30.91
C GLN A 63 -21.53 -37.63 -30.06
N ALA A 64 -20.52 -38.48 -30.16
CA ALA A 64 -19.24 -38.31 -29.47
C ALA A 64 -18.53 -37.01 -29.89
N ARG A 65 -18.63 -36.61 -31.17
CA ARG A 65 -18.12 -35.33 -31.65
C ARG A 65 -18.84 -34.12 -31.04
N LYS A 66 -20.16 -34.21 -30.87
CA LYS A 66 -20.95 -33.16 -30.20
C LYS A 66 -20.57 -33.05 -28.73
N GLU A 67 -20.47 -34.17 -28.03
CA GLU A 67 -20.07 -34.20 -26.61
C GLU A 67 -18.65 -33.66 -26.42
N LEU A 68 -17.71 -34.03 -27.30
CA LEU A 68 -16.35 -33.51 -27.27
C LEU A 68 -16.32 -31.99 -27.53
N ALA A 69 -17.11 -31.49 -28.47
CA ALA A 69 -17.22 -30.05 -28.73
C ALA A 69 -17.83 -29.30 -27.53
N GLN A 70 -18.85 -29.87 -26.88
CA GLN A 70 -19.45 -29.32 -25.68
C GLN A 70 -18.46 -29.29 -24.51
N ALA A 71 -17.78 -30.41 -24.24
CA ALA A 71 -16.76 -30.49 -23.20
C ALA A 71 -15.60 -29.50 -23.44
N GLN A 72 -15.16 -29.33 -24.69
CA GLN A 72 -14.15 -28.34 -25.05
C GLN A 72 -14.63 -26.90 -24.82
N ALA A 73 -15.91 -26.60 -25.10
CA ALA A 73 -16.49 -25.29 -24.85
C ALA A 73 -16.66 -25.00 -23.35
N GLU A 74 -17.05 -25.98 -22.54
CA GLU A 74 -17.13 -25.84 -21.09
C GLU A 74 -15.74 -25.62 -20.47
N LEU A 75 -14.75 -26.37 -20.94
CA LEU A 75 -13.40 -26.29 -20.43
C LEU A 75 -12.74 -24.94 -20.81
N SER A 76 -13.00 -24.42 -22.01
CA SER A 76 -12.53 -23.08 -22.39
C SER A 76 -13.20 -21.98 -21.54
N LYS A 77 -14.50 -22.10 -21.26
CA LYS A 77 -15.23 -21.19 -20.35
C LYS A 77 -14.67 -21.24 -18.92
N LEU A 78 -14.41 -22.43 -18.38
CA LEU A 78 -13.82 -22.60 -17.05
C LEU A 78 -12.43 -21.96 -17.00
N ARG A 79 -11.56 -22.22 -17.98
CA ARG A 79 -10.22 -21.60 -18.05
C ARG A 79 -10.28 -20.08 -18.10
N ALA A 80 -11.19 -19.52 -18.89
CA ALA A 80 -11.40 -18.07 -18.96
C ALA A 80 -11.83 -17.49 -17.61
N SER A 81 -12.75 -18.16 -16.89
CA SER A 81 -13.20 -17.73 -15.56
C SER A 81 -12.09 -17.80 -14.52
N THR A 82 -11.27 -18.85 -14.50
CA THR A 82 -10.14 -18.98 -13.58
C THR A 82 -9.05 -17.95 -13.86
N ALA A 83 -8.76 -17.68 -15.13
CA ALA A 83 -7.81 -16.63 -15.51
C ALA A 83 -8.29 -15.24 -15.09
N GLY A 84 -9.59 -14.95 -15.27
CA GLY A 84 -10.22 -13.71 -14.80
C GLY A 84 -10.12 -13.55 -13.28
N GLY A 85 -10.52 -14.57 -12.52
CA GLY A 85 -10.43 -14.56 -11.06
C GLY A 85 -9.01 -14.43 -10.51
N GLY A 86 -8.02 -15.01 -11.20
CA GLY A 86 -6.60 -14.83 -10.85
C GLY A 86 -6.11 -13.38 -11.01
N SER A 87 -6.55 -12.71 -12.09
CA SER A 87 -6.24 -11.29 -12.35
C SER A 87 -6.91 -10.35 -11.34
N GLU A 88 -8.17 -10.60 -11.00
CA GLU A 88 -8.90 -9.85 -9.97
C GLU A 88 -8.25 -10.01 -8.60
N LEU A 89 -7.88 -11.23 -8.20
CA LEU A 89 -7.20 -11.48 -6.94
C LEU A 89 -5.82 -10.81 -6.87
N ALA A 90 -5.08 -10.76 -7.98
CA ALA A 90 -3.80 -10.06 -8.06
C ALA A 90 -3.98 -8.54 -7.91
N THR A 91 -4.99 -7.97 -8.58
CA THR A 91 -5.35 -6.55 -8.46
C THR A 91 -5.76 -6.20 -7.03
N GLU A 92 -6.62 -7.02 -6.41
CA GLU A 92 -7.08 -6.84 -5.04
C GLU A 92 -5.91 -6.86 -4.05
N ARG A 93 -5.01 -7.85 -4.16
CA ARG A 93 -3.79 -7.92 -3.34
C ARG A 93 -2.90 -6.70 -3.53
N GLY A 94 -2.69 -6.26 -4.77
CA GLY A 94 -1.91 -5.06 -5.06
C GLY A 94 -2.56 -3.77 -4.55
N SER A 95 -3.89 -3.70 -4.49
CA SER A 95 -4.61 -2.57 -3.91
C SER A 95 -4.50 -2.57 -2.38
N ARG A 96 -4.63 -3.74 -1.76
CA ARG A 96 -4.49 -3.92 -0.31
C ARG A 96 -3.09 -3.58 0.17
N GLN A 97 -2.05 -4.05 -0.53
CA GLN A 97 -0.67 -3.72 -0.20
C GLN A 97 -0.43 -2.20 -0.24
N ARG A 98 -0.91 -1.52 -1.29
CA ARG A 98 -0.81 -0.05 -1.40
C ARG A 98 -1.58 0.66 -0.28
N ALA A 99 -2.75 0.15 0.11
CA ALA A 99 -3.51 0.70 1.22
C ALA A 99 -2.80 0.51 2.57
N GLU A 100 -2.17 -0.65 2.79
CA GLU A 100 -1.37 -0.93 3.98
C GLU A 100 -0.13 -0.02 4.05
N GLU A 101 0.58 0.18 2.93
CA GLU A 101 1.72 1.11 2.84
C GLU A 101 1.28 2.56 3.11
N ALA A 102 0.16 3.00 2.52
CA ALA A 102 -0.39 4.33 2.75
C ALA A 102 -0.81 4.53 4.21
N LEU A 103 -1.39 3.51 4.85
CA LEU A 103 -1.76 3.56 6.27
C LEU A 103 -0.52 3.68 7.17
N GLN A 104 0.53 2.90 6.89
CA GLN A 104 1.78 3.00 7.64
C GLN A 104 2.44 4.37 7.46
N GLN A 105 2.44 4.92 6.24
CA GLN A 105 2.93 6.27 5.94
C GLN A 105 2.16 7.31 6.75
N ALA A 106 0.83 7.22 6.76
CA ALA A 106 -0.05 8.15 7.47
C ALA A 106 0.13 8.06 9.00
N GLN A 107 0.33 6.86 9.54
CA GLN A 107 0.64 6.67 10.96
C GLN A 107 1.98 7.32 11.33
N ARG A 108 3.04 7.09 10.54
CA ARG A 108 4.34 7.71 10.78
C ARG A 108 4.26 9.23 10.73
N SER A 109 3.67 9.79 9.67
CA SER A 109 3.50 11.25 9.56
C SER A 109 2.63 11.83 10.67
N GLY A 110 1.59 11.12 11.10
CA GLY A 110 0.77 11.47 12.26
C GLY A 110 1.57 11.52 13.57
N THR A 111 2.40 10.50 13.83
CA THR A 111 3.26 10.47 15.03
C THR A 111 4.32 11.57 15.01
N GLU A 112 4.94 11.84 13.86
CA GLU A 112 5.90 12.93 13.71
C GLU A 112 5.27 14.30 13.89
N ALA A 113 4.06 14.51 13.35
CA ALA A 113 3.31 15.75 13.52
C ALA A 113 2.94 15.98 15.00
N ALA A 114 2.49 14.94 15.69
CA ALA A 114 2.18 15.00 17.12
C ALA A 114 3.43 15.35 17.96
N ALA A 115 4.57 14.71 17.67
CA ALA A 115 5.84 15.01 18.36
C ALA A 115 6.32 16.46 18.10
N LYS A 116 6.18 16.95 16.86
CA LYS A 116 6.49 18.35 16.51
C LYS A 116 5.59 19.33 17.26
N LEU A 117 4.29 19.04 17.36
CA LEU A 117 3.34 19.88 18.09
C LEU A 117 3.69 19.95 19.58
N GLN A 118 3.97 18.81 20.22
CA GLN A 118 4.40 18.78 21.62
C GLN A 118 5.70 19.58 21.85
N THR A 119 6.66 19.44 20.94
CA THR A 119 7.91 20.21 20.98
C THR A 119 7.65 21.71 20.84
N GLN A 120 6.74 22.12 19.95
CA GLN A 120 6.37 23.53 19.80
C GLN A 120 5.67 24.06 21.04
N GLN A 121 4.73 23.32 21.61
CA GLN A 121 4.04 23.69 22.85
C GLN A 121 5.02 23.87 24.02
N ALA A 122 6.01 22.98 24.17
CA ALA A 122 7.05 23.11 25.18
C ALA A 122 7.96 24.34 24.95
N ARG A 123 8.25 24.67 23.69
CA ARG A 123 8.98 25.89 23.33
C ARG A 123 8.16 27.14 23.64
N GLU A 124 6.88 27.15 23.30
CA GLU A 124 5.98 28.26 23.61
C GLU A 124 5.85 28.49 25.12
N SER A 125 5.71 27.43 25.92
CA SER A 125 5.66 27.56 27.38
C SER A 125 6.97 28.10 27.96
N THR A 126 8.12 27.67 27.40
CA THR A 126 9.44 28.15 27.81
C THR A 126 9.61 29.62 27.46
N LEU A 127 9.34 30.00 26.20
CA LEU A 127 9.41 31.39 25.73
C LEU A 127 8.45 32.30 26.49
N SER A 128 7.25 31.82 26.81
CA SER A 128 6.28 32.57 27.62
C SER A 128 6.82 32.84 29.03
N THR A 129 7.47 31.84 29.64
CA THR A 129 8.10 31.98 30.96
C THR A 129 9.29 32.93 30.91
N GLU A 130 10.16 32.81 29.91
CA GLU A 130 11.30 33.71 29.70
C GLU A 130 10.85 35.15 29.47
N LEU A 131 9.80 35.36 28.67
CA LEU A 131 9.22 36.68 28.42
C LEU A 131 8.61 37.27 29.70
N ALA A 132 7.91 36.47 30.50
CA ALA A 132 7.39 36.91 31.79
C ALA A 132 8.53 37.30 32.75
N HIS A 133 9.61 36.53 32.81
CA HIS A 133 10.78 36.84 33.62
C HIS A 133 11.45 38.14 33.17
N ALA A 134 11.74 38.28 31.87
CA ALA A 134 12.36 39.49 31.31
C ALA A 134 11.47 40.73 31.54
N THR A 135 10.16 40.60 31.38
CA THR A 135 9.20 41.70 31.65
C THR A 135 9.23 42.11 33.11
N ASN A 136 9.30 41.14 34.03
CA ASN A 136 9.38 41.42 35.47
C ASN A 136 10.72 42.09 35.85
N GLU A 137 11.83 41.65 35.26
CA GLU A 137 13.15 42.28 35.45
C GLU A 137 13.16 43.72 34.95
N LEU A 138 12.57 43.99 33.77
CA LEU A 138 12.45 45.34 33.21
C LEU A 138 11.59 46.24 34.11
N ASN A 139 10.44 45.75 34.58
CA ASN A 139 9.58 46.49 35.50
C ASN A 139 10.30 46.82 36.82
N THR A 140 11.02 45.85 37.37
CA THR A 140 11.81 46.03 38.60
C THR A 140 12.93 47.05 38.38
N CYS A 141 13.66 46.95 37.28
CA CYS A 141 14.71 47.89 36.90
C CYS A 141 14.14 49.31 36.76
N GLY A 142 13.02 49.46 36.05
CA GLY A 142 12.33 50.75 35.90
C GLY A 142 11.88 51.35 37.23
N SER A 143 11.29 50.54 38.13
CA SER A 143 10.88 51.00 39.45
C SER A 143 12.07 51.44 40.32
N ARG A 144 13.14 50.65 40.36
CA ARG A 144 14.36 50.99 41.08
C ARG A 144 15.04 52.23 40.52
N ASN A 145 15.07 52.35 39.20
CA ASN A 145 15.62 53.53 38.53
C ASN A 145 14.84 54.80 38.91
N GLN A 146 13.50 54.75 38.93
CA GLN A 146 12.68 55.86 39.44
C GLN A 146 12.98 56.19 40.91
N GLN A 147 13.17 55.17 41.76
CA GLN A 147 13.52 55.38 43.18
C GLN A 147 14.91 56.00 43.33
N LEU A 148 15.90 55.56 42.54
CA LEU A 148 17.23 56.16 42.48
C LEU A 148 17.17 57.64 42.06
N TYR A 149 16.36 57.98 41.04
CA TYR A 149 16.16 59.37 40.64
C TYR A 149 15.54 60.22 41.77
N LYS A 150 14.56 59.69 42.51
CA LYS A 150 13.98 60.39 43.66
C LYS A 150 15.01 60.63 44.76
N VAL A 151 15.79 59.61 45.14
CA VAL A 151 16.87 59.76 46.12
C VAL A 151 17.91 60.77 45.64
N GLY A 152 18.27 60.74 44.36
CA GLY A 152 19.17 61.74 43.76
C GLY A 152 18.63 63.16 43.86
N GLN A 153 17.33 63.36 43.59
CA GLN A 153 16.69 64.66 43.73
C GLN A 153 16.63 65.12 45.19
N GLU A 154 16.35 64.22 46.13
CA GLU A 154 16.39 64.53 47.58
C GLU A 154 17.79 64.94 48.04
N ILE A 155 18.85 64.32 47.50
CA ILE A 155 20.24 64.72 47.79
C ILE A 155 20.53 66.12 47.25
N LEU A 156 20.14 66.40 46.00
CA LEU A 156 20.31 67.72 45.38
C LEU A 156 19.54 68.80 46.15
N ASP A 157 18.31 68.50 46.56
CA ASP A 157 17.45 69.39 47.33
C ASP A 157 18.02 69.66 48.73
N ALA A 158 18.51 68.61 49.43
CA ALA A 158 19.20 68.75 50.71
C ALA A 158 20.48 69.58 50.60
N TYR A 159 21.23 69.43 49.49
CA TYR A 159 22.41 70.26 49.23
C TYR A 159 22.03 71.72 48.92
N ALA A 160 20.95 71.97 48.18
CA ALA A 160 20.46 73.32 47.88
C ALA A 160 19.95 74.05 49.14
N HIS A 161 19.33 73.33 50.07
CA HIS A 161 18.82 73.85 51.35
C HIS A 161 19.87 73.83 52.47
N MET A 162 21.07 73.26 52.27
CA MET A 162 22.22 73.46 53.16
C MET A 162 22.71 74.90 53.02
N ASP A 163 21.97 75.82 53.63
CA ASP A 163 22.25 77.24 53.58
C ASP A 163 23.64 77.58 54.15
N MET A 164 24.19 78.71 53.69
CA MET A 164 25.51 79.21 54.14
C MET A 164 25.67 79.28 55.66
N GLY A 165 24.58 79.38 56.43
CA GLY A 165 24.58 79.30 57.89
C GLY A 165 25.02 77.94 58.45
N THR A 166 24.68 76.82 57.80
CA THR A 166 25.11 75.46 58.19
C THR A 166 26.59 75.25 57.90
N VAL A 167 27.09 75.78 56.79
CA VAL A 167 28.52 75.76 56.43
C VAL A 167 29.35 76.65 57.36
N LEU A 168 28.82 77.83 57.74
CA LEU A 168 29.47 78.76 58.66
C LEU A 168 29.57 78.18 60.08
N SER A 169 28.52 77.52 60.55
CA SER A 169 28.49 76.85 61.85
C SER A 169 29.35 75.57 61.86
N ALA A 170 29.40 74.81 60.77
CA ALA A 170 30.29 73.65 60.63
C ALA A 170 31.80 73.98 60.64
N ARG A 171 32.18 75.23 60.32
CA ARG A 171 33.57 75.72 60.38
C ARG A 171 34.04 76.13 61.78
N GLN A 172 33.15 76.18 62.78
CA GLN A 172 33.53 76.49 64.14
C GLN A 172 34.10 75.25 64.86
N PRO A 173 35.20 75.36 65.63
CA PRO A 173 35.89 74.22 66.25
C PRO A 173 35.05 73.42 67.27
N PHE A 174 33.87 73.91 67.66
CA PHE A 174 32.96 73.28 68.63
C PHE A 174 31.69 72.67 68.02
N ALA A 175 31.50 72.72 66.69
CA ALA A 175 30.27 72.26 66.03
C ALA A 175 30.24 70.74 65.74
N ALA A 176 30.62 69.91 66.72
CA ALA A 176 30.62 68.45 66.58
C ALA A 176 29.24 67.89 66.18
N ALA A 177 28.15 68.45 66.70
CA ALA A 177 26.79 68.05 66.37
C ALA A 177 26.40 68.30 64.91
N ALA A 178 26.97 69.34 64.26
CA ALA A 178 26.70 69.62 62.85
C ALA A 178 27.42 68.61 61.93
N ARG A 179 28.65 68.21 62.27
CA ARG A 179 29.39 67.14 61.56
C ARG A 179 28.65 65.80 61.62
N VAL A 180 28.21 65.38 62.81
CA VAL A 180 27.48 64.11 62.98
C VAL A 180 26.18 64.10 62.18
N LYS A 181 25.46 65.23 62.12
CA LYS A 181 24.24 65.34 61.29
C LYS A 181 24.53 65.15 59.80
N LEU A 182 25.63 65.71 59.29
CA LEU A 182 26.03 65.56 57.90
C LEU A 182 26.49 64.13 57.58
N GLU A 183 27.24 63.50 58.49
CA GLU A 183 27.63 62.09 58.36
C GLU A 183 26.42 61.15 58.37
N ASN A 184 25.46 61.35 59.28
CA ASN A 184 24.23 60.56 59.32
C ASN A 184 23.38 60.75 58.05
N ALA A 185 23.30 61.97 57.52
CA ALA A 185 22.62 62.22 56.25
C ALA A 185 23.33 61.52 55.09
N ALA A 186 24.65 61.65 54.99
CA ALA A 186 25.46 60.99 53.96
C ALA A 186 25.32 59.46 54.01
N GLN A 187 25.34 58.87 55.21
CA GLN A 187 25.10 57.43 55.41
C GLN A 187 23.69 57.04 54.97
N GLY A 188 22.65 57.74 55.45
CA GLY A 188 21.26 57.41 55.10
C GLY A 188 20.92 57.57 53.61
N TYR A 189 21.58 58.48 52.90
CA TYR A 189 21.48 58.54 51.43
C TYR A 189 22.30 57.45 50.74
N GLY A 190 23.50 57.13 51.25
CA GLY A 190 24.34 56.05 50.76
C GLY A 190 23.65 54.69 50.84
N ASP A 191 22.99 54.40 51.97
CA ASP A 191 22.24 53.17 52.19
C ASP A 191 21.07 53.05 51.20
N ARG A 192 20.28 54.12 51.03
CA ARG A 192 19.16 54.14 50.07
C ARG A 192 19.62 53.99 48.62
N LEU A 193 20.72 54.62 48.23
CA LEU A 193 21.35 54.42 46.91
C LEU A 193 21.80 52.97 46.71
N TYR A 194 22.36 52.37 47.76
CA TYR A 194 22.83 50.98 47.73
C TYR A 194 21.66 49.98 47.63
N GLU A 195 20.63 50.14 48.45
CA GLU A 195 19.41 49.30 48.44
C GLU A 195 18.71 49.30 47.08
N GLN A 196 18.67 50.47 46.42
CA GLN A 196 17.98 50.64 45.15
C GLN A 196 18.82 50.26 43.93
N ARG A 197 20.08 49.90 44.11
CA ARG A 197 20.92 49.41 43.01
C ARG A 197 20.33 48.11 42.45
N TYR A 198 19.99 48.11 41.17
CA TYR A 198 19.54 46.88 40.50
C TYR A 198 20.70 45.90 40.32
N ALA A 199 20.48 44.63 40.66
CA ALA A 199 21.40 43.53 40.41
C ALA A 199 20.61 42.39 39.77
N PRO A 200 20.91 42.01 38.50
CA PRO A 200 20.17 40.96 37.82
C PRO A 200 20.36 39.61 38.54
N ALA A 201 19.36 38.72 38.43
CA ALA A 201 19.38 37.44 39.13
C ALA A 201 20.63 36.58 38.77
N ALA A 202 21.11 36.68 37.52
CA ALA A 202 22.34 36.03 37.06
C ALA A 202 23.62 36.49 37.78
N ALA A 203 23.62 37.69 38.37
CA ALA A 203 24.76 38.20 39.14
C ALA A 203 24.75 37.75 40.61
N LYS A 204 23.62 37.26 41.13
CA LYS A 204 23.51 36.77 42.52
C LYS A 204 23.99 35.33 42.72
N GLY A 205 24.11 34.53 41.64
CA GLY A 205 24.65 33.17 41.68
C GLY A 205 26.18 33.07 41.70
N LYS A 206 26.87 34.22 41.70
CA LYS A 206 28.34 34.30 41.70
C LYS A 206 28.81 35.19 42.84
N GLN A 207 28.48 34.80 44.07
CA GLN A 207 29.23 35.24 45.25
C GLN A 207 30.12 34.07 45.69
N PRO A 208 31.41 34.31 45.99
CA PRO A 208 32.31 33.29 46.51
C PRO A 208 31.84 32.74 47.86
#